data_AF-A0A0Z8MPB2-F1
#
_entry.id   AF-A0A0Z8MPB2-F1
#
_cell.length_a   1.000
_cell.length_b   1.000
_cell.length_c   1.000
_cell.angle_alpha   90.00
_cell.angle_beta   90.00
_cell.angle_gamma   90.00
#
_symmetry.space_group_name_H-M   'P 1'
#
loop_
_entity.id
_entity.type
_entity.pdbx_description
1 polymer ?
#
loop_
_entity_poly.entity_id
_entity_poly.type
_entity_poly.pdbx_seq_one_letter_code
_entity_poly.pdbx_strand_id
1 'polypeptide(L)'
;MANIITSQAIRTALGVLEEDFLLLEFDKKYANLAKNKGKFQSLTQYSILGLNEETDSPVYIGVIKKTGEVATLDEYKEHQLKTANVELERIIQEKKQLENEIAKLQIKNAKLNDESWLIRDDYARVAVEFDELGDLLEELKNETKQERRKLKQKIFREIQQMSFFDKLKFLIS
;
A
#
# COMPACT_ATOMS: atom_id res chain seq x y z
N MET A 1 54.10 -10.55 -7.14
CA MET A 1 53.69 -10.71 -5.73
C MET A 1 52.16 -10.74 -5.67
N ALA A 2 51.53 -10.79 -4.50
CA ALA A 2 50.09 -10.56 -4.35
C ALA A 2 49.87 -9.48 -3.29
N ASN A 3 49.33 -8.33 -3.69
CA ASN A 3 49.12 -7.17 -2.81
C ASN A 3 47.63 -6.84 -2.70
N ILE A 4 47.19 -6.53 -1.48
CA ILE A 4 45.83 -6.05 -1.23
C ILE A 4 45.81 -4.55 -1.49
N ILE A 5 44.96 -4.11 -2.41
CA ILE A 5 44.71 -2.69 -2.66
C ILE A 5 43.69 -2.22 -1.62
N THR A 6 44.17 -1.46 -0.64
CA THR A 6 43.36 -0.88 0.45
C THR A 6 42.85 0.52 0.13
N SER A 7 43.33 1.15 -0.96
CA SER A 7 42.92 2.49 -1.35
C SER A 7 41.45 2.53 -1.78
N GLN A 8 40.65 3.29 -1.02
CA GLN A 8 39.22 3.48 -1.32
C GLN A 8 39.00 4.18 -2.66
N ALA A 9 39.88 5.13 -3.05
CA ALA A 9 39.77 5.82 -4.33
C ALA A 9 39.88 4.87 -5.52
N ILE A 10 40.79 3.89 -5.44
CA ILE A 10 41.01 2.88 -6.48
C ILE A 10 39.84 1.90 -6.53
N ARG A 11 39.33 1.48 -5.36
CA ARG A 11 38.14 0.63 -5.26
C ARG A 11 36.92 1.27 -5.93
N THR A 12 36.66 2.55 -5.63
CA THR A 12 35.57 3.32 -6.24
C THR A 12 35.75 3.47 -7.75
N ALA A 13 36.96 3.81 -8.22
CA ALA A 13 37.24 3.97 -9.65
C ALA A 13 37.02 2.68 -10.46
N LEU A 14 37.25 1.52 -9.84
CA LEU A 14 37.09 0.21 -10.48
C LEU A 14 35.71 -0.41 -10.26
N GLY A 15 34.82 0.25 -9.51
CA GLY A 15 33.44 -0.20 -9.27
C GLY A 15 33.29 -1.28 -8.20
N VAL A 16 34.30 -1.46 -7.33
CA VAL A 16 34.24 -2.38 -6.18
C VAL A 16 33.82 -1.58 -4.95
N LEU A 17 32.50 -1.40 -4.82
CA LEU A 17 31.91 -0.54 -3.78
C LEU A 17 31.55 -1.29 -2.49
N GLU A 18 31.44 -2.62 -2.56
CA GLU A 18 31.07 -3.45 -1.42
C GLU A 18 32.26 -3.66 -0.47
N GLU A 19 32.06 -3.38 0.81
CA GLU A 19 33.12 -3.45 1.84
C GLU A 19 33.62 -4.88 2.09
N ASP A 20 32.81 -5.88 1.77
CA ASP A 20 33.12 -7.30 1.94
C ASP A 20 34.04 -7.89 0.86
N PHE A 21 34.41 -7.07 -0.12
CA PHE A 21 35.25 -7.44 -1.25
C PHE A 21 36.58 -6.69 -1.18
N LEU A 22 37.69 -7.44 -1.20
CA LEU A 22 39.03 -6.86 -1.27
C LEU A 22 39.50 -6.86 -2.73
N LEU A 23 40.19 -5.80 -3.11
CA LEU A 23 40.81 -5.69 -4.43
C LEU A 23 42.23 -6.23 -4.33
N LEU A 24 42.60 -7.13 -5.23
CA LEU A 24 43.91 -7.81 -5.24
C LEU A 24 44.65 -7.53 -6.54
N GLU A 25 45.91 -7.20 -6.40
CA GLU A 25 46.89 -7.15 -7.48
C GLU A 25 47.77 -8.40 -7.41
N PHE A 26 47.92 -9.15 -8.51
CA PHE A 26 48.72 -10.39 -8.51
C PHE A 26 49.46 -10.67 -9.83
N ASP A 27 50.64 -11.31 -9.74
CA ASP A 27 51.37 -11.86 -10.90
C ASP A 27 50.72 -13.13 -11.45
N LYS A 28 50.94 -13.42 -12.74
CA LYS A 28 50.53 -14.67 -13.43
C LYS A 28 50.87 -15.95 -12.67
N LYS A 29 52.03 -16.02 -11.99
CA LYS A 29 52.45 -17.19 -11.20
C LYS A 29 51.55 -17.46 -9.99
N TYR A 30 50.88 -16.43 -9.48
CA TYR A 30 49.91 -16.49 -8.39
C TYR A 30 48.46 -16.52 -8.88
N ALA A 31 48.21 -16.49 -10.20
CA ALA A 31 46.87 -16.71 -10.75
C ALA A 31 46.28 -18.07 -10.34
N ASN A 32 47.13 -19.02 -9.93
CA ASN A 32 46.71 -20.29 -9.33
C ASN A 32 46.05 -20.15 -7.94
N LEU A 33 46.30 -19.08 -7.19
CA LEU A 33 45.62 -18.81 -5.92
C LEU A 33 44.16 -18.35 -6.13
N ALA A 34 43.85 -17.79 -7.31
CA ALA A 34 42.48 -17.48 -7.71
C ALA A 34 41.69 -18.71 -8.20
N LYS A 35 42.32 -19.89 -8.33
CA LYS A 35 41.72 -21.10 -8.93
C LYS A 35 40.78 -21.90 -8.03
N ASN A 36 40.58 -21.55 -6.76
CA ASN A 36 39.76 -22.36 -5.87
C ASN A 36 38.28 -21.93 -5.87
N LYS A 37 37.55 -22.45 -6.86
CA LYS A 37 36.29 -23.23 -6.73
C LYS A 37 35.66 -23.50 -8.12
N GLY A 38 36.36 -24.28 -8.95
CA GLY A 38 35.72 -25.14 -9.94
C GLY A 38 35.20 -24.50 -11.24
N LYS A 39 36.11 -24.10 -12.13
CA LYS A 39 36.18 -24.51 -13.56
C LYS A 39 37.21 -23.61 -14.28
N PHE A 40 38.08 -24.23 -15.07
CA PHE A 40 39.16 -23.55 -15.79
C PHE A 40 38.61 -22.69 -16.92
N GLN A 41 38.98 -21.40 -16.96
CA GLN A 41 39.03 -20.65 -18.22
C GLN A 41 40.46 -20.16 -18.48
N SER A 42 40.77 -20.01 -19.77
CA SER A 42 42.10 -19.69 -20.30
C SER A 42 42.57 -18.30 -19.85
N LEU A 43 43.88 -18.18 -19.55
CA LEU A 43 44.58 -16.96 -19.15
C LEU A 43 44.54 -15.81 -20.18
N THR A 44 43.83 -15.99 -21.29
CA THR A 44 43.63 -15.02 -22.36
C THR A 44 42.53 -13.99 -22.06
N GLN A 45 41.80 -14.13 -20.95
CA GLN A 45 40.66 -13.27 -20.58
C GLN A 45 40.90 -12.31 -19.40
N TYR A 46 42.14 -12.20 -18.92
CA TYR A 46 42.46 -11.28 -17.83
C TYR A 46 42.85 -9.90 -18.38
N SER A 47 42.22 -8.84 -17.89
CA SER A 47 42.60 -7.46 -18.17
C SER A 47 43.94 -7.13 -17.48
N ILE A 48 44.96 -6.81 -18.29
CA ILE A 48 46.33 -6.49 -17.85
C ILE A 48 46.37 -5.00 -17.48
N LEU A 49 46.74 -4.66 -16.25
CA LEU A 49 46.90 -3.25 -15.86
C LEU A 49 48.27 -2.66 -16.17
N GLY A 50 49.27 -3.52 -16.31
CA GLY A 50 50.63 -3.11 -16.59
C GLY A 50 51.59 -4.28 -16.47
N LEU A 51 52.88 -3.94 -16.57
CA LEU A 51 53.98 -4.86 -16.33
C LEU A 51 54.59 -4.53 -14.97
N ASN A 52 54.96 -5.57 -14.23
CA ASN A 52 55.72 -5.43 -13.01
C ASN A 52 57.12 -4.90 -13.35
N GLU A 53 57.49 -3.74 -12.82
CA GLU A 53 58.75 -3.05 -13.13
C GLU A 53 60.01 -3.88 -12.82
N GLU A 54 59.94 -4.84 -11.90
CA GLU A 54 61.08 -5.69 -11.53
C GLU A 54 61.18 -6.97 -12.36
N THR A 55 60.07 -7.44 -12.94
CA THR A 55 60.00 -8.80 -13.53
C THR A 55 59.42 -8.83 -14.94
N ASP A 56 59.05 -7.68 -15.49
CA ASP A 56 58.45 -7.50 -16.82
C ASP A 56 57.24 -8.41 -17.08
N SER A 57 56.59 -8.85 -15.99
CA SER A 57 55.49 -9.82 -16.01
C SER A 57 54.15 -9.09 -15.90
N PRO A 58 53.10 -9.54 -16.62
CA PRO A 58 51.78 -8.90 -16.57
C PRO A 58 51.15 -9.01 -15.17
N VAL A 59 50.67 -7.88 -14.70
CA VAL A 59 49.95 -7.73 -13.43
C VAL A 59 48.45 -7.75 -13.67
N TYR A 60 47.74 -8.55 -12.87
CA TYR A 60 46.30 -8.75 -12.94
C TYR A 60 45.58 -8.16 -11.73
N ILE A 61 44.35 -7.68 -11.93
CA ILE A 61 43.43 -7.34 -10.84
C ILE A 61 42.32 -8.37 -10.70
N GLY A 62 42.09 -8.78 -9.47
CA GLY A 62 40.95 -9.60 -9.07
C GLY A 62 40.24 -9.02 -7.86
N VAL A 63 39.04 -9.53 -7.61
CA VAL A 63 38.25 -9.23 -6.43
C VAL A 63 38.14 -10.50 -5.59
N ILE A 64 38.46 -10.43 -4.31
CA ILE A 64 38.32 -11.54 -3.37
C ILE A 64 37.21 -11.27 -2.37
N LYS A 65 36.33 -12.25 -2.19
CA LYS A 65 35.33 -12.25 -1.12
C LYS A 65 35.97 -12.63 0.21
N LYS A 66 35.40 -12.19 1.34
CA LYS A 66 35.73 -12.72 2.68
C LYS A 66 35.66 -14.25 2.79
N THR A 67 34.89 -14.90 1.91
CA THR A 67 34.79 -16.37 1.81
C THR A 67 35.99 -17.04 1.12
N GLY A 68 36.95 -16.26 0.62
CA GLY A 68 38.15 -16.74 -0.08
C GLY A 68 37.98 -16.98 -1.58
N GLU A 69 36.80 -16.70 -2.13
CA GLU A 69 36.54 -16.81 -3.57
C GLU A 69 37.13 -15.61 -4.31
N VAL A 70 37.91 -15.87 -5.37
CA VAL A 70 38.53 -14.86 -6.21
C VAL A 70 37.88 -14.87 -7.58
N ALA A 71 37.45 -13.70 -8.06
CA ALA A 71 36.94 -13.49 -9.41
C ALA A 71 37.77 -12.43 -10.12
N THR A 72 37.81 -12.45 -11.45
CA THR A 72 38.35 -11.31 -12.21
C THR A 72 37.43 -10.10 -12.06
N LEU A 73 37.96 -8.90 -12.29
CA LEU A 73 37.16 -7.68 -12.23
C LEU A 73 36.02 -7.68 -13.26
N ASP A 74 36.26 -8.24 -14.45
CA ASP A 74 35.27 -8.32 -15.52
C ASP A 74 34.13 -9.30 -15.18
N GLU A 75 34.44 -10.47 -14.62
CA GLU A 75 33.43 -11.42 -14.11
C GLU A 75 32.61 -10.84 -12.95
N TYR A 76 33.25 -10.09 -12.05
CA TYR A 76 32.56 -9.40 -10.97
C TYR A 76 31.55 -8.39 -11.51
N LYS A 77 31.96 -7.56 -12.49
CA LYS A 77 31.07 -6.59 -13.14
C LYS A 77 29.93 -7.27 -13.88
N GLU A 78 30.19 -8.37 -14.60
CA GLU A 78 29.14 -9.11 -15.30
C GLU A 78 28.12 -9.72 -14.33
N HIS A 79 28.57 -10.29 -13.21
CA HIS A 79 27.69 -10.81 -12.16
C HIS A 79 26.82 -9.71 -11.54
N GLN A 80 27.42 -8.56 -11.24
CA GLN A 80 26.70 -7.39 -10.71
C GLN A 80 25.63 -6.91 -11.69
N LEU A 81 25.97 -6.80 -12.99
CA LEU A 81 25.00 -6.43 -14.03
C LEU A 81 23.85 -7.44 -14.15
N LYS A 82 24.14 -8.74 -14.13
CA LYS A 82 23.10 -9.78 -14.17
C LYS A 82 22.17 -9.69 -12.97
N THR A 83 22.74 -9.52 -11.78
CA THR A 83 21.96 -9.43 -10.52
C THR A 83 21.10 -8.17 -10.52
N ALA A 84 21.67 -7.02 -10.90
CA ALA A 84 20.95 -5.76 -11.01
C ALA A 84 19.82 -5.83 -12.06
N ASN A 85 20.02 -6.52 -13.19
CA ASN A 85 18.98 -6.70 -14.20
C ASN A 85 17.81 -7.54 -13.68
N VAL A 86 18.08 -8.63 -12.94
CA VAL A 86 17.03 -9.45 -12.33
C VAL A 86 16.25 -8.65 -11.29
N GLU A 87 16.94 -7.85 -10.47
CA GLU A 87 16.29 -6.98 -9.48
C GLU A 87 15.45 -5.89 -10.15
N LEU A 88 15.96 -5.31 -11.25
CA LEU A 88 15.23 -4.33 -12.06
C LEU A 88 13.95 -4.95 -12.65
N GLU A 89 14.02 -6.16 -13.20
CA GLU A 89 12.85 -6.88 -13.71
C GLU A 89 11.82 -7.13 -12.60
N ARG A 90 12.27 -7.51 -11.40
CA ARG A 90 11.39 -7.69 -10.23
C ARG A 90 10.69 -6.39 -9.86
N ILE A 91 11.42 -5.28 -9.78
CA ILE A 91 10.87 -3.96 -9.46
C ILE A 91 9.87 -3.51 -10.53
N ILE A 92 10.14 -3.77 -11.81
CA ILE A 92 9.21 -3.45 -12.90
C ILE A 92 7.90 -4.25 -12.76
N GLN A 93 7.98 -5.52 -12.37
CA GLN A 93 6.80 -6.35 -12.12
C GLN A 93 6.00 -5.86 -10.90
N GLU A 94 6.67 -5.57 -9.78
CA GLU A 94 6.06 -5.01 -8.57
C GLU A 94 5.36 -3.68 -8.87
N LYS A 95 6.01 -2.79 -9.63
CA LYS A 95 5.42 -1.53 -10.08
C LYS A 95 4.12 -1.74 -10.85
N LYS A 96 4.10 -2.68 -11.82
CA LYS A 96 2.88 -3.00 -12.58
C LYS A 96 1.77 -3.55 -11.70
N GLN A 97 2.10 -4.36 -10.69
CA GLN A 97 1.12 -4.89 -9.75
C GLN A 97 0.51 -3.77 -8.90
N LEU A 98 1.34 -2.86 -8.39
CA LEU A 98 0.88 -1.70 -7.62
C LEU A 98 0.01 -0.75 -8.45
N GLU A 99 0.38 -0.47 -9.71
CA GLU A 99 -0.43 0.34 -10.62
C GLU A 99 -1.83 -0.28 -10.84
N ASN A 100 -1.91 -1.61 -10.99
CA ASN A 100 -3.18 -2.31 -11.09
C ASN A 100 -3.99 -2.24 -9.78
N GLU A 101 -3.35 -2.33 -8.62
CA GLU A 101 -4.02 -2.21 -7.33
C GLU A 101 -4.57 -0.80 -7.11
N ILE A 102 -3.80 0.24 -7.47
CA ILE A 102 -4.25 1.63 -7.44
C ILE A 102 -5.48 1.81 -8.33
N ALA A 103 -5.47 1.28 -9.55
CA ALA A 103 -6.62 1.37 -10.46
C ALA A 103 -7.88 0.68 -9.87
N LYS A 104 -7.73 -0.49 -9.25
CA LYS A 104 -8.83 -1.18 -8.56
C LYS A 104 -9.38 -0.35 -7.40
N LEU A 105 -8.51 0.27 -6.60
CA LEU A 105 -8.91 1.10 -5.48
C LEU A 105 -9.62 2.38 -5.93
N GLN A 106 -9.17 3.00 -7.03
CA GLN A 106 -9.85 4.16 -7.62
C GLN A 106 -11.27 3.82 -8.08
N ILE A 107 -11.46 2.67 -8.74
CA ILE A 107 -12.80 2.20 -9.13
C ILE A 107 -13.68 1.95 -7.90
N LYS A 108 -13.13 1.31 -6.85
CA LYS A 108 -13.86 1.07 -5.61
C LYS A 108 -14.26 2.38 -4.93
N ASN A 109 -13.38 3.36 -4.92
CA ASN A 109 -13.64 4.67 -4.32
C ASN A 109 -14.75 5.42 -5.07
N ALA A 110 -14.74 5.38 -6.41
CA ALA A 110 -15.81 5.95 -7.22
C ALA A 110 -17.17 5.34 -6.87
N LYS A 111 -17.26 4.01 -6.78
CA LYS A 111 -18.50 3.30 -6.40
C LYS A 111 -19.00 3.70 -5.01
N LEU A 112 -18.10 3.77 -4.03
CA LEU A 112 -18.47 4.19 -2.67
C LEU A 112 -18.96 5.64 -2.62
N ASN A 113 -18.38 6.51 -3.45
CA ASN A 113 -18.83 7.89 -3.56
C ASN A 113 -20.25 7.96 -4.14
N ASP A 114 -20.54 7.18 -5.18
CA ASP A 114 -21.88 7.08 -5.77
C ASP A 114 -22.90 6.54 -4.75
N GLU A 115 -22.55 5.47 -4.02
CA GLU A 115 -23.38 4.93 -2.93
C GLU A 115 -23.62 5.96 -1.83
N SER A 116 -22.61 6.77 -1.48
CA SER A 116 -22.76 7.84 -0.50
C SER A 116 -23.72 8.94 -0.96
N TRP A 117 -23.77 9.25 -2.26
CA TRP A 117 -24.73 10.20 -2.81
C TRP A 117 -26.16 9.65 -2.75
N LEU A 118 -26.35 8.38 -3.11
CA LEU A 118 -27.65 7.72 -3.03
C LEU A 118 -28.20 7.71 -1.60
N ILE A 119 -27.36 7.33 -0.63
CA ILE A 119 -27.74 7.33 0.78
C ILE A 119 -28.15 8.74 1.26
N ARG A 120 -27.44 9.78 0.79
CA ARG A 120 -27.76 11.15 1.14
C ARG A 120 -29.12 11.58 0.59
N ASP A 121 -29.43 11.21 -0.65
CA ASP A 121 -30.72 11.51 -1.28
C ASP A 121 -31.87 10.76 -0.59
N ASP A 122 -31.65 9.49 -0.23
CA ASP A 122 -32.63 8.70 0.53
C ASP A 122 -32.86 9.30 1.92
N TYR A 123 -31.80 9.74 2.61
CA TYR A 123 -31.92 10.42 3.89
C TYR A 123 -32.74 11.71 3.78
N ALA A 124 -32.50 12.52 2.74
CA ALA A 124 -33.25 13.74 2.50
C ALA A 124 -34.73 13.46 2.25
N ARG A 125 -35.06 12.40 1.49
CA ARG A 125 -36.45 11.96 1.26
C ARG A 125 -37.12 11.54 2.56
N VAL A 126 -36.45 10.70 3.34
CA VAL A 126 -36.98 10.22 4.63
C VAL A 126 -37.21 11.39 5.59
N ALA A 127 -36.33 12.41 5.61
CA ALA A 127 -36.54 13.59 6.43
C ALA A 127 -37.83 14.34 6.07
N VAL A 128 -38.12 14.49 4.78
CA VAL A 128 -39.39 15.10 4.31
C VAL A 128 -40.60 14.26 4.72
N GLU A 129 -40.54 12.94 4.55
CA GLU A 129 -41.61 12.03 4.98
C GLU A 129 -41.86 12.11 6.49
N PHE A 130 -40.80 12.29 7.29
CA PHE A 130 -40.92 12.49 8.73
C PHE A 130 -41.60 13.81 9.10
N ASP A 131 -41.28 14.90 8.40
CA ASP A 131 -41.91 16.21 8.62
C ASP A 131 -43.40 16.15 8.26
N GLU A 132 -43.76 15.54 7.12
CA GLU A 132 -45.15 15.34 6.70
C GLU A 132 -45.95 14.51 7.72
N LEU A 133 -45.35 13.44 8.25
CA LEU A 133 -45.97 12.64 9.32
C LEU A 133 -46.14 13.44 10.62
N GLY A 134 -45.20 14.33 10.93
CA GLY A 134 -45.29 15.24 12.07
C GLY A 134 -46.49 16.18 11.96
N ASP A 135 -46.69 16.76 10.77
CA ASP A 135 -47.82 17.64 10.49
C ASP A 135 -49.16 16.89 10.59
N LEU A 136 -49.27 15.72 9.96
CA LEU A 136 -50.46 14.87 10.04
C LEU A 136 -50.81 14.48 11.48
N LEU A 137 -49.80 14.20 12.31
CA LEU A 137 -50.00 13.88 13.72
C LEU A 137 -50.59 15.06 14.50
N GLU A 138 -50.11 16.27 14.26
CA GLU A 138 -50.60 17.46 14.94
C GLU A 138 -52.01 17.86 14.46
N GLU A 139 -52.31 17.67 13.17
CA GLU A 139 -53.67 17.80 12.62
C GLU A 139 -54.63 16.84 13.32
N LEU A 140 -54.31 15.53 13.36
CA LEU A 140 -55.16 14.51 13.98
C LEU A 140 -55.41 14.79 15.46
N LYS A 141 -54.40 15.26 16.18
CA LYS A 141 -54.49 15.65 17.59
C LYS A 141 -55.42 16.84 17.78
N ASN A 142 -55.38 17.82 16.87
CA ASN A 142 -56.28 18.96 16.89
C ASN A 142 -57.72 18.56 16.57
N GLU A 143 -57.94 17.71 15.57
CA GLU A 143 -59.26 17.15 15.26
C GLU A 143 -59.85 16.40 16.44
N THR A 144 -59.07 15.48 17.04
CA THR A 144 -59.49 14.72 18.23
C THR A 144 -59.89 15.64 19.39
N LYS A 145 -59.15 16.74 19.60
CA LYS A 145 -59.47 17.74 20.63
C LYS A 145 -60.76 18.49 20.31
N GLN A 146 -61.00 18.83 19.04
CA GLN A 146 -62.24 19.47 18.61
C GLN A 146 -63.44 18.54 18.74
N GLU A 147 -63.34 17.30 18.29
CA GLU A 147 -64.40 16.30 18.42
C GLU A 147 -64.74 16.04 19.88
N ARG A 148 -63.74 15.91 20.75
CA ARG A 148 -63.96 15.78 22.19
C ARG A 148 -64.71 16.98 22.77
N ARG A 149 -64.43 18.20 22.31
CA ARG A 149 -65.17 19.41 22.72
C ARG A 149 -66.61 19.37 22.23
N LYS A 150 -66.85 19.01 20.96
CA LYS A 150 -68.19 18.86 20.38
C LYS A 150 -69.01 17.81 21.15
N LEU A 151 -68.41 16.66 21.43
CA LEU A 151 -69.05 15.58 22.19
C LEU A 151 -69.41 16.03 23.61
N LYS A 152 -68.49 16.68 24.32
CA LYS A 152 -68.77 17.25 25.66
C LYS A 152 -69.93 18.26 25.62
N GLN A 153 -69.96 19.14 24.64
CA GLN A 153 -71.05 20.11 24.48
C GLN A 153 -72.39 19.42 24.18
N LYS A 154 -72.39 18.36 23.36
CA LYS A 154 -73.58 17.58 23.06
C LYS A 154 -74.13 16.88 24.30
N ILE A 155 -73.27 16.17 25.04
CA ILE A 155 -73.60 15.52 26.32
C ILE A 155 -74.17 16.56 27.30
N PHE A 156 -73.53 17.72 27.43
CA PHE A 156 -74.01 18.76 28.35
C PHE A 156 -75.41 19.28 27.98
N ARG A 157 -75.68 19.53 26.68
CA ARG A 157 -77.02 19.94 26.21
C ARG A 157 -78.08 18.88 26.45
N GLU A 158 -77.76 17.61 26.16
CA GLU A 158 -78.65 16.49 26.42
C GLU A 158 -78.99 16.38 27.92
N ILE A 159 -77.97 16.45 28.79
CA ILE A 159 -78.19 16.49 30.25
C ILE A 159 -79.06 17.68 30.65
N GLN A 160 -78.84 18.88 30.13
CA GLN A 160 -79.66 20.04 30.50
C GLN A 160 -81.16 19.84 30.19
N GLN A 161 -81.46 19.21 29.06
CA GLN A 161 -82.83 18.93 28.59
C GLN A 161 -83.52 17.77 29.32
N MET A 162 -82.79 16.95 30.08
CA MET A 162 -83.34 15.84 30.85
C MET A 162 -84.17 16.28 32.06
N SER A 163 -85.19 15.49 32.39
CA SER A 163 -85.94 15.64 33.64
C SER A 163 -85.06 15.31 34.86
N PHE A 164 -85.49 15.73 36.05
CA PHE A 164 -84.73 15.48 37.29
C PHE A 164 -84.50 13.98 37.57
N PHE A 165 -85.50 13.15 37.30
CA PHE A 165 -85.39 11.69 37.46
C PHE A 165 -84.41 11.07 36.46
N ASP A 166 -84.38 11.54 35.21
CA ASP A 166 -83.46 11.04 34.19
C ASP A 166 -82.01 11.44 34.48
N LYS A 167 -81.78 12.64 35.02
CA LYS A 167 -80.46 13.10 35.48
C LYS A 167 -79.93 12.23 36.63
N LEU A 168 -80.78 11.91 37.61
CA LEU A 168 -80.43 11.02 38.72
C LEU A 168 -80.09 9.62 38.20
N LYS A 169 -80.87 9.10 37.24
CA LYS A 169 -80.60 7.79 36.63
C LYS A 169 -79.26 7.77 35.89
N PHE A 170 -78.96 8.80 35.10
CA PHE A 170 -77.71 8.93 34.34
C PHE A 170 -76.45 9.03 35.23
N LEU A 171 -76.56 9.60 36.44
CA LEU A 171 -75.43 9.73 37.38
C LEU A 171 -75.13 8.46 38.18
N ILE A 172 -76.10 7.55 38.31
CA ILE A 172 -76.02 6.34 39.14
C ILE A 172 -75.71 5.09 38.29
N SER A 173 -75.94 5.14 36.97
CA SER A 173 -75.56 4.11 35.99
C SER A 173 -74.14 4.29 35.47
#